data_AF-A0A8C5BVD5-F1
#
_entry.id   AF-A0A8C5BVD5-F1
#
_cell.length_a   1.000
_cell.length_b   1.000
_cell.length_c   1.000
_cell.angle_alpha   90.00
_cell.angle_beta   90.00
_cell.angle_gamma   90.00
#
_symmetry.space_group_name_H-M   'P 1'
#
loop_
_entity.id
_entity.type
_entity.pdbx_description
1 polymer ?
#
loop_
_entity_poly.entity_id
_entity_poly.type
_entity_poly.pdbx_seq_one_letter_code
_entity_poly.pdbx_strand_id
1 'polypeptide(L)'
;MLQREGRQGPAPLFLSIPVENFEDHSAPPSPDEKDSGFFMLRKDSERRATLHHILTEDRDTVVGNIMEALHQGSEESRLRCSHVSTLVVSLADFVRAADRKIIAGTLSQLKLELDFDSAAISQLQVVLFGFQDAVNKVLRNHNIKPHWMFALDNIIRKAVQTAITILVPELRPHFSLASEGDAADQEDADDDYGHGGWGRTAAQQGGGRGPSPAPPPTPHDDTVGTSGVSTLSSTVSNESPAARRSISMELGRMKLETARLLEQLVEREREYQAMLQQVLEEREQDIQLLRLRSQTPERLKHLVDPVGRPSPGAETPQDPELSGWLGDHGVDQEAIERLVQEEYTLDDILHNVTRDDLKCLRLRGGVLCKLWKAIKDYRKNPG
;
A
#
# COMPACT_ATOMS: atom_id res chain seq x y z
N MET A 1 -71.26 -15.56 -13.07
CA MET A 1 -70.42 -15.95 -11.92
C MET A 1 -69.07 -16.37 -12.48
N LEU A 2 -67.90 -16.09 -11.94
CA LEU A 2 -67.39 -15.11 -10.97
C LEU A 2 -65.92 -15.55 -10.76
N GLN A 3 -64.94 -14.67 -10.98
CA GLN A 3 -63.53 -14.80 -10.52
C GLN A 3 -62.71 -15.99 -11.12
N ARG A 4 -61.36 -15.95 -11.12
CA ARG A 4 -60.42 -15.08 -10.39
C ARG A 4 -59.11 -14.85 -11.17
N GLU A 5 -58.41 -13.76 -10.87
CA GLU A 5 -57.05 -13.47 -11.35
C GLU A 5 -56.02 -14.53 -10.94
N GLY A 6 -54.98 -14.69 -11.78
CA GLY A 6 -53.68 -15.27 -11.41
C GLY A 6 -52.57 -14.32 -11.84
N ARG A 7 -52.03 -13.52 -10.90
CA ARG A 7 -50.94 -12.57 -11.18
C ARG A 7 -49.65 -13.31 -11.56
N GLN A 8 -49.03 -12.88 -12.65
CA GLN A 8 -47.68 -13.29 -13.02
C GLN A 8 -46.68 -12.42 -12.21
N GLY A 9 -46.20 -12.94 -11.08
CA GLY A 9 -45.14 -12.30 -10.30
C GLY A 9 -43.77 -12.52 -10.93
N PRO A 10 -42.79 -11.61 -10.74
CA PRO A 10 -41.43 -11.83 -11.19
C PRO A 10 -40.79 -12.96 -10.40
N ALA A 11 -40.14 -13.90 -11.10
CA ALA A 11 -39.39 -14.97 -10.45
C ALA A 11 -38.12 -14.40 -9.80
N PRO A 12 -37.78 -14.77 -8.55
CA PRO A 12 -36.46 -14.49 -8.00
C PRO A 12 -35.43 -15.32 -8.76
N LEU A 13 -34.40 -14.68 -9.27
CA LEU A 13 -33.27 -15.36 -9.92
C LEU A 13 -32.51 -16.15 -8.85
N PHE A 14 -32.68 -17.47 -8.86
CA PHE A 14 -32.02 -18.39 -7.94
C PHE A 14 -30.54 -18.54 -8.31
N LEU A 15 -29.69 -17.64 -7.80
CA LEU A 15 -28.23 -17.74 -7.88
C LEU A 15 -27.73 -18.89 -6.99
N SER A 16 -27.82 -20.10 -7.53
CA SER A 16 -27.19 -21.29 -6.93
C SER A 16 -25.71 -21.29 -7.27
N ILE A 17 -24.91 -20.74 -6.35
CA ILE A 17 -23.43 -20.82 -6.37
C ILE A 17 -23.04 -22.31 -6.50
N PRO A 18 -22.03 -22.67 -7.34
CA PRO A 18 -21.71 -24.07 -7.62
C PRO A 18 -21.44 -24.89 -6.36
N VAL A 19 -22.06 -26.07 -6.28
CA VAL A 19 -21.69 -27.08 -5.30
C VAL A 19 -20.37 -27.70 -5.79
N GLU A 20 -19.28 -27.43 -5.09
CA GLU A 20 -18.02 -28.15 -5.32
C GLU A 20 -18.24 -29.66 -5.18
N ASN A 21 -17.80 -30.39 -6.19
CA ASN A 21 -17.91 -31.83 -6.25
C ASN A 21 -16.89 -32.45 -5.28
N PHE A 22 -17.37 -32.95 -4.14
CA PHE A 22 -16.49 -33.61 -3.16
C PHE A 22 -15.89 -34.88 -3.76
N GLU A 23 -14.58 -34.88 -3.98
CA GLU A 23 -13.84 -36.10 -4.24
C GLU A 23 -13.80 -36.98 -2.98
N ASP A 24 -14.07 -38.26 -3.16
CA ASP A 24 -14.20 -39.23 -2.07
C ASP A 24 -12.82 -39.57 -1.50
N HIS A 25 -12.45 -38.91 -0.39
CA HIS A 25 -11.15 -39.06 0.28
C HIS A 25 -11.00 -40.38 1.05
N SER A 26 -11.02 -41.50 0.31
CA SER A 26 -10.68 -42.85 0.78
C SER A 26 -9.27 -43.30 0.37
N ALA A 27 -8.44 -42.38 -0.16
CA ALA A 27 -7.05 -42.62 -0.58
C ALA A 27 -6.04 -41.79 0.25
N PRO A 28 -4.83 -42.31 0.53
CA PRO A 28 -3.80 -41.60 1.30
C PRO A 28 -3.25 -40.37 0.54
N PRO A 29 -2.75 -39.34 1.26
CA PRO A 29 -2.34 -38.08 0.64
C PRO A 29 -1.14 -38.23 -0.31
N SER A 30 -1.27 -37.62 -1.49
CA SER A 30 -0.23 -37.46 -2.51
C SER A 30 0.74 -36.30 -2.15
N PRO A 31 2.01 -36.29 -2.60
CA PRO A 31 3.06 -35.44 -2.02
C PRO A 31 3.09 -33.99 -2.55
N ASP A 32 1.93 -33.42 -2.89
CA ASP A 32 1.79 -32.14 -3.61
C ASP A 32 1.64 -30.91 -2.67
N GLU A 33 2.34 -30.93 -1.52
CA GLU A 33 2.30 -29.82 -0.53
C GLU A 33 2.81 -28.47 -1.09
N LYS A 34 3.51 -28.48 -2.22
CA LYS A 34 3.96 -27.26 -2.92
C LYS A 34 2.81 -26.41 -3.48
N ASP A 35 1.64 -27.00 -3.71
CA ASP A 35 0.46 -26.28 -4.19
C ASP A 35 -0.36 -25.62 -3.07
N SER A 36 -0.02 -25.79 -1.79
CA SER A 36 -0.79 -25.19 -0.68
C SER A 36 -0.89 -23.65 -0.77
N GLY A 37 0.22 -22.97 -1.11
CA GLY A 37 0.24 -21.52 -1.34
C GLY A 37 -0.59 -21.09 -2.56
N PHE A 38 -0.48 -21.85 -3.66
CA PHE A 38 -1.26 -21.62 -4.89
C PHE A 38 -2.76 -21.85 -4.65
N PHE A 39 -3.13 -22.88 -3.89
CA PHE A 39 -4.50 -23.20 -3.51
C PHE A 39 -5.09 -22.15 -2.56
N MET A 40 -4.29 -21.57 -1.64
CA MET A 40 -4.72 -20.44 -0.82
C MET A 40 -5.00 -19.20 -1.67
N LEU A 41 -4.11 -18.83 -2.60
CA LEU A 41 -4.32 -17.70 -3.52
C LEU A 41 -5.51 -17.93 -4.44
N ARG A 42 -5.69 -19.15 -4.95
CA ARG A 42 -6.85 -19.54 -5.75
C ARG A 42 -8.15 -19.39 -4.96
N LYS A 43 -8.22 -19.93 -3.75
CA LYS A 43 -9.40 -19.82 -2.89
C LYS A 43 -9.68 -18.37 -2.46
N ASP A 44 -8.64 -17.54 -2.27
CA ASP A 44 -8.79 -16.11 -2.03
C ASP A 44 -9.32 -15.37 -3.27
N SER A 45 -8.84 -15.72 -4.46
CA SER A 45 -9.34 -15.21 -5.75
C SER A 45 -10.82 -15.60 -5.98
N GLU A 46 -11.20 -16.84 -5.73
CA GLU A 46 -12.58 -17.34 -5.84
C GLU A 46 -13.53 -16.61 -4.86
N ARG A 47 -13.07 -16.33 -3.63
CA ARG A 47 -13.79 -15.49 -2.66
C ARG A 47 -13.97 -14.05 -3.13
N ARG A 48 -12.91 -13.42 -3.65
CA ARG A 48 -12.95 -12.06 -4.20
C ARG A 48 -13.87 -11.97 -5.41
N ALA A 49 -13.81 -12.95 -6.31
CA ALA A 49 -14.68 -13.02 -7.49
C ALA A 49 -16.16 -13.15 -7.09
N THR A 50 -16.46 -14.04 -6.14
CA THR A 50 -17.82 -14.23 -5.61
C THR A 50 -18.35 -12.94 -4.96
N LEU A 51 -17.55 -12.30 -4.11
CA LEU A 51 -17.93 -11.05 -3.45
C LEU A 51 -18.08 -9.89 -4.44
N HIS A 52 -17.17 -9.75 -5.40
CA HIS A 52 -17.27 -8.75 -6.48
C HIS A 52 -18.54 -8.94 -7.30
N HIS A 53 -18.91 -10.17 -7.65
CA HIS A 53 -20.15 -10.48 -8.38
C HIS A 53 -21.38 -9.98 -7.61
N ILE A 54 -21.51 -10.36 -6.33
CA ILE A 54 -22.61 -9.92 -5.46
C ILE A 54 -22.63 -8.39 -5.30
N LEU A 55 -21.47 -7.76 -5.05
CA LEU A 55 -21.35 -6.30 -4.96
C LEU A 55 -21.71 -5.56 -6.26
N THR A 56 -21.63 -6.24 -7.41
CA THR A 56 -21.99 -5.70 -8.72
C THR A 56 -23.47 -5.87 -9.01
N GLU A 57 -24.04 -7.05 -8.73
CA GLU A 57 -25.46 -7.36 -8.97
C GLU A 57 -26.39 -6.64 -7.98
N ASP A 58 -26.07 -6.69 -6.69
CA ASP A 58 -26.85 -6.04 -5.62
C ASP A 58 -26.38 -4.62 -5.32
N ARG A 59 -25.57 -4.00 -6.20
CA ARG A 59 -24.99 -2.66 -5.99
C ARG A 59 -26.04 -1.66 -5.51
N ASP A 60 -27.19 -1.62 -6.17
CA ASP A 60 -28.25 -0.65 -5.89
C ASP A 60 -28.95 -0.95 -4.55
N THR A 61 -29.02 -2.22 -4.14
CA THR A 61 -29.46 -2.66 -2.80
C THR A 61 -28.45 -2.23 -1.72
N VAL A 62 -27.15 -2.40 -1.96
CA VAL A 62 -26.07 -1.96 -1.04
C VAL A 62 -26.09 -0.44 -0.88
N VAL A 63 -26.15 0.31 -1.99
CA VAL A 63 -26.26 1.77 -1.98
C VAL A 63 -27.54 2.22 -1.25
N GLY A 64 -28.68 1.58 -1.51
CA GLY A 64 -29.93 1.84 -0.81
C GLY A 64 -29.82 1.66 0.70
N ASN A 65 -29.24 0.54 1.16
CA ASN A 65 -29.01 0.27 2.58
C ASN A 65 -28.09 1.32 3.24
N ILE A 66 -27.04 1.77 2.55
CA ILE A 66 -26.11 2.80 3.05
C ILE A 66 -26.81 4.16 3.12
N MET A 67 -27.54 4.55 2.07
CA MET A 67 -28.30 5.80 2.07
C MET A 67 -29.39 5.79 3.14
N GLU A 68 -30.08 4.67 3.36
CA GLU A 68 -31.06 4.50 4.45
C GLU A 68 -30.40 4.75 5.83
N ALA A 69 -29.25 4.11 6.09
CA ALA A 69 -28.50 4.30 7.34
C ALA A 69 -27.98 5.75 7.53
N LEU A 70 -27.54 6.42 6.45
CA LEU A 70 -27.14 7.83 6.49
C LEU A 70 -28.29 8.77 6.89
N HIS A 71 -29.47 8.61 6.29
CA HIS A 71 -30.62 9.46 6.59
C HIS A 71 -31.18 9.22 8.00
N GLN A 72 -30.98 8.02 8.57
CA GLN A 72 -31.32 7.75 9.97
C GLN A 72 -30.36 8.43 10.97
N GLY A 73 -29.15 8.80 10.54
CA GLY A 73 -28.10 9.38 11.40
C GLY A 73 -27.83 10.87 11.21
N SER A 74 -28.42 11.54 10.20
CA SER A 74 -28.11 12.95 9.89
C SER A 74 -29.28 13.67 9.21
N GLU A 75 -29.62 14.87 9.69
CA GLU A 75 -30.69 15.70 9.10
C GLU A 75 -30.26 16.49 7.83
N GLU A 76 -28.96 16.60 7.55
CA GLU A 76 -28.43 17.20 6.30
C GLU A 76 -27.48 16.24 5.57
N SER A 77 -27.99 15.45 4.62
CA SER A 77 -27.13 14.66 3.74
C SER A 77 -26.43 15.55 2.70
N ARG A 78 -25.12 15.74 2.84
CA ARG A 78 -24.26 16.42 1.84
C ARG A 78 -23.86 15.45 0.72
N LEU A 79 -23.89 14.15 0.99
CA LEU A 79 -23.64 13.10 0.00
C LEU A 79 -24.85 12.84 -0.89
N ARG A 80 -24.61 12.79 -2.19
CA ARG A 80 -25.58 12.31 -3.18
C ARG A 80 -25.47 10.79 -3.32
N CYS A 81 -26.58 10.15 -3.72
CA CYS A 81 -26.59 8.73 -4.08
C CYS A 81 -25.51 8.36 -5.12
N SER A 82 -25.15 9.28 -6.03
CA SER A 82 -24.07 9.10 -6.98
C SER A 82 -22.70 8.93 -6.31
N HIS A 83 -22.40 9.72 -5.26
CA HIS A 83 -21.13 9.64 -4.53
C HIS A 83 -20.98 8.29 -3.82
N VAL A 84 -22.06 7.81 -3.18
CA VAL A 84 -22.10 6.49 -2.54
C VAL A 84 -22.00 5.37 -3.57
N SER A 85 -22.70 5.45 -4.70
CA SER A 85 -22.59 4.47 -5.79
C SER A 85 -21.17 4.37 -6.34
N THR A 86 -20.52 5.50 -6.62
CA THR A 86 -19.11 5.56 -7.06
C THR A 86 -18.16 4.91 -6.05
N LEU A 87 -18.36 5.15 -4.75
CA LEU A 87 -17.55 4.54 -3.69
C LEU A 87 -17.78 3.02 -3.57
N VAL A 88 -19.04 2.56 -3.66
CA VAL A 88 -19.38 1.12 -3.65
C VAL A 88 -18.76 0.39 -4.85
N VAL A 89 -18.83 0.97 -6.05
CA VAL A 89 -18.18 0.42 -7.25
C VAL A 89 -16.66 0.32 -7.05
N SER A 90 -16.02 1.38 -6.57
CA SER A 90 -14.58 1.38 -6.31
C SER A 90 -14.14 0.38 -5.23
N LEU A 91 -14.98 0.14 -4.22
CA LEU A 91 -14.71 -0.90 -3.21
C LEU A 91 -14.86 -2.30 -3.80
N ALA A 92 -15.83 -2.54 -4.70
CA ALA A 92 -15.97 -3.80 -5.42
C ALA A 92 -14.75 -4.07 -6.33
N ASP A 93 -14.33 -3.09 -7.13
CA ASP A 93 -13.14 -3.20 -7.99
C ASP A 93 -11.86 -3.41 -7.16
N PHE A 94 -11.72 -2.72 -6.02
CA PHE A 94 -10.64 -2.99 -5.07
C PHE A 94 -10.68 -4.43 -4.52
N VAL A 95 -11.86 -4.96 -4.17
CA VAL A 95 -11.99 -6.35 -3.70
C VAL A 95 -11.47 -7.33 -4.76
N ARG A 96 -11.80 -7.12 -6.03
CA ARG A 96 -11.37 -7.97 -7.16
C ARG A 96 -9.89 -7.86 -7.48
N ALA A 97 -9.35 -6.64 -7.58
CA ALA A 97 -7.99 -6.39 -8.05
C ALA A 97 -6.93 -6.31 -6.94
N ALA A 98 -7.35 -6.07 -5.69
CA ALA A 98 -6.50 -5.75 -4.53
C ALA A 98 -5.59 -4.50 -4.70
N ASP A 99 -5.76 -3.72 -5.77
CA ASP A 99 -4.94 -2.53 -6.03
C ASP A 99 -5.45 -1.30 -5.27
N ARG A 100 -4.63 -0.83 -4.32
CA ARG A 100 -4.90 0.37 -3.50
C ARG A 100 -5.05 1.64 -4.33
N LYS A 101 -4.52 1.70 -5.56
CA LYS A 101 -4.65 2.86 -6.46
C LYS A 101 -6.10 3.11 -6.89
N ILE A 102 -6.92 2.05 -7.01
CA ILE A 102 -8.33 2.15 -7.40
C ILE A 102 -9.11 2.99 -6.38
N ILE A 103 -9.04 2.60 -5.11
CA ILE A 103 -9.74 3.30 -4.02
C ILE A 103 -9.11 4.66 -3.72
N ALA A 104 -7.79 4.82 -3.87
CA ALA A 104 -7.12 6.11 -3.72
C ALA A 104 -7.56 7.12 -4.80
N GLY A 105 -7.59 6.73 -6.07
CA GLY A 105 -8.06 7.58 -7.17
C GLY A 105 -9.51 8.02 -6.97
N THR A 106 -10.39 7.08 -6.62
CA THR A 106 -11.80 7.38 -6.35
C THR A 106 -11.99 8.31 -5.15
N LEU A 107 -11.29 8.06 -4.03
CA LEU A 107 -11.38 8.94 -2.85
C LEU A 107 -10.85 10.35 -3.13
N SER A 108 -9.78 10.49 -3.93
CA SER A 108 -9.28 11.80 -4.38
C SER A 108 -10.28 12.52 -5.29
N GLN A 109 -10.95 11.80 -6.21
CA GLN A 109 -11.99 12.39 -7.05
C GLN A 109 -13.22 12.81 -6.22
N LEU A 110 -13.69 11.96 -5.30
CA LEU A 110 -14.81 12.30 -4.41
C LEU A 110 -14.48 13.48 -3.48
N LYS A 111 -13.24 13.58 -2.96
CA LYS A 111 -12.79 14.76 -2.20
C LYS A 111 -12.86 16.04 -3.03
N LEU A 112 -12.49 15.99 -4.32
CA LEU A 112 -12.59 17.11 -5.24
C LEU A 112 -14.05 17.47 -5.60
N GLU A 113 -14.90 16.48 -5.86
CA GLU A 113 -16.34 16.68 -6.14
C GLU A 113 -17.15 17.20 -4.93
N LEU A 114 -16.57 17.14 -3.73
CA LEU A 114 -17.13 17.63 -2.48
C LEU A 114 -16.41 18.89 -1.96
N ASP A 115 -15.61 19.55 -2.82
CA ASP A 115 -14.86 20.79 -2.51
C ASP A 115 -14.01 20.71 -1.22
N PHE A 116 -13.54 19.50 -0.86
CA PHE A 116 -12.85 19.20 0.40
C PHE A 116 -13.63 19.56 1.68
N ASP A 117 -14.97 19.63 1.62
CA ASP A 117 -15.82 19.88 2.80
C ASP A 117 -15.60 18.81 3.89
N SER A 118 -15.18 19.26 5.07
CA SER A 118 -14.94 18.40 6.24
C SER A 118 -16.20 17.65 6.69
N ALA A 119 -17.39 18.25 6.56
CA ALA A 119 -18.65 17.58 6.89
C ALA A 119 -18.95 16.45 5.88
N ALA A 120 -18.81 16.70 4.58
CA ALA A 120 -18.97 15.68 3.55
C ALA A 120 -17.89 14.56 3.64
N ILE A 121 -16.64 14.89 3.96
CA ILE A 121 -15.56 13.91 4.21
C ILE A 121 -15.88 13.05 5.44
N SER A 122 -16.45 13.64 6.49
CA SER A 122 -16.92 12.90 7.67
C SER A 122 -18.09 11.97 7.32
N GLN A 123 -19.02 12.41 6.46
CA GLN A 123 -20.08 11.54 5.94
C GLN A 123 -19.52 10.39 5.07
N LEU A 124 -18.44 10.60 4.31
CA LEU A 124 -17.74 9.50 3.60
C LEU A 124 -17.15 8.47 4.57
N GLN A 125 -16.66 8.87 5.75
CA GLN A 125 -16.22 7.92 6.78
C GLN A 125 -17.40 7.10 7.30
N VAL A 126 -18.54 7.74 7.59
CA VAL A 126 -19.78 7.05 8.02
C VAL A 126 -20.24 6.04 6.96
N VAL A 127 -20.18 6.39 5.67
CA VAL A 127 -20.43 5.45 4.56
C VAL A 127 -19.48 4.25 4.61
N LEU A 128 -18.18 4.48 4.79
CA LEU A 128 -17.19 3.40 4.84
C LEU A 128 -17.43 2.47 6.03
N PHE A 129 -17.75 2.98 7.21
CA PHE A 129 -18.12 2.15 8.36
C PHE A 129 -19.42 1.36 8.10
N GLY A 130 -20.46 2.01 7.58
CA GLY A 130 -21.75 1.38 7.26
C GLY A 130 -21.71 0.40 6.08
N PHE A 131 -20.67 0.43 5.25
CA PHE A 131 -20.51 -0.47 4.10
C PHE A 131 -20.51 -1.95 4.52
N GLN A 132 -19.85 -2.29 5.64
CA GLN A 132 -19.80 -3.67 6.13
C GLN A 132 -21.20 -4.21 6.45
N ASP A 133 -22.02 -3.45 7.16
CA ASP A 133 -23.37 -3.88 7.54
C ASP A 133 -24.31 -3.93 6.34
N ALA A 134 -24.22 -2.95 5.43
CA ALA A 134 -25.00 -2.93 4.20
C ALA A 134 -24.71 -4.13 3.29
N VAL A 135 -23.44 -4.53 3.15
CA VAL A 135 -23.06 -5.72 2.39
C VAL A 135 -23.43 -6.99 3.13
N ASN A 136 -23.24 -7.07 4.46
CA ASN A 136 -23.66 -8.22 5.25
C ASN A 136 -25.18 -8.45 5.22
N LYS A 137 -26.00 -7.40 5.12
CA LYS A 137 -27.45 -7.48 4.91
C LYS A 137 -27.79 -8.14 3.56
N VAL A 138 -27.01 -7.86 2.51
CA VAL A 138 -27.14 -8.50 1.19
C VAL A 138 -26.62 -9.94 1.20
N LEU A 139 -25.44 -10.21 1.77
CA LEU A 139 -24.85 -11.56 1.83
C LEU A 139 -25.75 -12.57 2.56
N ARG A 140 -26.56 -12.11 3.53
CA ARG A 140 -27.57 -12.94 4.22
C ARG A 140 -28.74 -13.36 3.32
N ASN A 141 -29.06 -12.59 2.28
CA ASN A 141 -30.12 -12.92 1.32
C ASN A 141 -29.68 -14.00 0.31
N HIS A 142 -28.37 -14.16 0.09
CA HIS A 142 -27.77 -15.12 -0.85
C HIS A 142 -27.54 -16.53 -0.26
N ASN A 143 -28.13 -16.86 0.89
CA ASN A 143 -27.99 -18.17 1.56
C ASN A 143 -26.54 -18.65 1.76
N ILE A 144 -25.61 -17.71 1.97
CA ILE A 144 -24.16 -18.00 2.07
C ILE A 144 -23.85 -18.78 3.35
N LYS A 145 -23.10 -19.89 3.22
CA LYS A 145 -22.69 -20.73 4.35
C LYS A 145 -21.85 -19.92 5.37
N PRO A 146 -21.98 -20.15 6.70
CA PRO A 146 -21.30 -19.32 7.71
C PRO A 146 -19.79 -19.18 7.52
N HIS A 147 -19.07 -20.23 7.13
CA HIS A 147 -17.63 -20.17 6.90
C HIS A 147 -17.22 -19.31 5.68
N TRP A 148 -18.09 -19.22 4.66
CA TRP A 148 -17.92 -18.25 3.57
C TRP A 148 -18.22 -16.85 4.05
N MET A 149 -19.31 -16.65 4.82
CA MET A 149 -19.66 -15.35 5.39
C MET A 149 -18.48 -14.75 6.17
N PHE A 150 -17.84 -15.50 7.07
CA PHE A 150 -16.62 -15.04 7.78
C PHE A 150 -15.46 -14.68 6.85
N ALA A 151 -15.25 -15.43 5.77
CA ALA A 151 -14.16 -15.17 4.81
C ALA A 151 -14.42 -13.91 3.98
N LEU A 152 -15.66 -13.70 3.51
CA LEU A 152 -16.04 -12.50 2.76
C LEU A 152 -16.05 -11.26 3.68
N ASP A 153 -16.57 -11.40 4.89
CA ASP A 153 -16.61 -10.35 5.92
C ASP A 153 -15.20 -9.86 6.32
N ASN A 154 -14.20 -10.75 6.31
CA ASN A 154 -12.78 -10.37 6.45
C ASN A 154 -12.25 -9.56 5.26
N ILE A 155 -12.61 -9.93 4.02
CA ILE A 155 -12.21 -9.18 2.81
C ILE A 155 -12.86 -7.80 2.82
N ILE A 156 -14.14 -7.70 3.20
CA ILE A 156 -14.87 -6.44 3.37
C ILE A 156 -14.19 -5.55 4.42
N ARG A 157 -13.86 -6.09 5.60
CA ARG A 157 -13.11 -5.35 6.64
C ARG A 157 -11.80 -4.79 6.10
N LYS A 158 -11.01 -5.59 5.39
CA LYS A 158 -9.73 -5.14 4.79
C LYS A 158 -9.92 -4.03 3.74
N ALA A 159 -10.99 -4.09 2.93
CA ALA A 159 -11.32 -3.06 1.96
C ALA A 159 -11.73 -1.74 2.64
N VAL A 160 -12.66 -1.80 3.59
CA VAL A 160 -13.10 -0.66 4.40
C VAL A 160 -11.91 -0.03 5.14
N GLN A 161 -11.09 -0.85 5.79
CA GLN A 161 -9.90 -0.39 6.52
C GLN A 161 -8.92 0.37 5.61
N THR A 162 -8.64 -0.21 4.43
CA THR A 162 -7.75 0.42 3.43
C THR A 162 -8.30 1.76 2.97
N ALA A 163 -9.62 1.85 2.72
CA ALA A 163 -10.28 3.09 2.33
C ALA A 163 -10.22 4.16 3.43
N ILE A 164 -10.49 3.79 4.70
CA ILE A 164 -10.43 4.71 5.84
C ILE A 164 -9.01 5.27 6.02
N THR A 165 -7.97 4.42 5.99
CA THR A 165 -6.58 4.87 6.13
C THR A 165 -6.12 5.78 4.99
N ILE A 166 -6.74 5.72 3.82
CA ILE A 166 -6.49 6.64 2.68
C ILE A 166 -7.33 7.92 2.80
N LEU A 167 -8.58 7.80 3.28
CA LEU A 167 -9.47 8.94 3.49
C LEU A 167 -8.95 9.85 4.62
N VAL A 168 -8.49 9.26 5.72
CA VAL A 168 -8.00 9.92 6.95
C VAL A 168 -6.64 9.34 7.38
N PRO A 169 -5.52 9.87 6.88
CA PRO A 169 -4.18 9.39 7.24
C PRO A 169 -3.87 9.53 8.74
N GLU A 170 -4.47 10.52 9.41
CA GLU A 170 -4.27 10.84 10.83
C GLU A 170 -4.73 9.71 11.79
N LEU A 171 -5.64 8.83 11.35
CA LEU A 171 -6.10 7.69 12.15
C LEU A 171 -5.19 6.45 12.08
N ARG A 172 -4.09 6.49 11.30
CA ARG A 172 -3.14 5.37 11.14
C ARG A 172 -2.68 4.75 12.49
N PRO A 173 -2.37 5.50 13.55
CA PRO A 173 -1.94 4.91 14.84
C PRO A 173 -2.99 4.02 15.51
N HIS A 174 -4.29 4.29 15.31
CA HIS A 174 -5.38 3.55 15.96
C HIS A 174 -5.72 2.22 15.29
N PHE A 175 -5.37 2.05 14.01
CA PHE A 175 -5.72 0.85 13.24
C PHE A 175 -4.61 -0.19 13.14
N SER A 176 -3.33 0.20 13.31
CA SER A 176 -2.24 -0.78 13.40
C SER A 176 -2.47 -1.75 14.57
N LEU A 177 -2.80 -1.24 15.76
CA LEU A 177 -2.93 -1.99 17.01
C LEU A 177 -4.01 -3.10 17.03
N ALA A 178 -4.94 -3.10 16.07
CA ALA A 178 -6.00 -4.12 15.98
C ALA A 178 -5.71 -5.21 14.93
N SER A 179 -4.62 -5.08 14.17
CA SER A 179 -4.26 -5.98 13.07
C SER A 179 -2.74 -6.28 13.02
N GLU A 180 -2.07 -6.28 14.17
CA GLU A 180 -0.66 -6.69 14.29
C GLU A 180 -0.52 -8.22 14.20
N GLY A 181 -0.66 -8.70 12.97
CA GLY A 181 -0.21 -9.99 12.51
C GLY A 181 0.34 -9.79 11.11
N ASP A 182 1.65 -9.49 11.04
CA ASP A 182 2.46 -9.18 9.85
C ASP A 182 2.57 -7.68 9.46
N ALA A 183 3.66 -7.05 9.93
CA ALA A 183 4.24 -5.82 9.41
C ALA A 183 5.69 -5.65 9.92
N ALA A 184 6.63 -6.41 9.36
CA ALA A 184 8.05 -6.12 9.49
C ALA A 184 8.45 -5.02 8.49
N ASP A 185 8.06 -3.78 8.79
CA ASP A 185 8.52 -2.57 8.12
C ASP A 185 8.46 -1.41 9.13
N GLN A 186 9.59 -1.15 9.79
CA GLN A 186 9.77 0.01 10.65
C GLN A 186 11.07 0.70 10.22
N GLU A 187 10.94 1.57 9.21
CA GLU A 187 12.00 2.49 8.83
C GLU A 187 12.27 3.51 9.94
N ASP A 188 13.54 3.59 10.29
CA ASP A 188 14.33 4.63 10.95
C ASP A 188 13.63 5.88 11.53
N ALA A 189 14.00 6.16 12.79
CA ALA A 189 14.16 7.52 13.30
C ALA A 189 15.55 7.64 13.91
N ASP A 190 16.48 8.26 13.16
CA ASP A 190 17.75 8.76 13.69
C ASP A 190 17.50 9.80 14.80
N ASP A 191 18.28 9.75 15.87
CA ASP A 191 18.60 10.98 16.62
C ASP A 191 19.93 10.87 17.41
N ASP A 192 20.80 11.84 17.10
CA ASP A 192 21.87 12.45 17.89
C ASP A 192 23.26 11.79 18.10
N TYR A 193 24.26 12.68 18.14
CA TYR A 193 25.70 12.42 18.04
C TYR A 193 26.44 12.42 19.39
N GLY A 194 27.28 11.39 19.59
CA GLY A 194 28.66 11.57 20.03
C GLY A 194 28.98 11.93 21.50
N HIS A 195 29.78 11.07 22.15
CA HIS A 195 31.14 11.45 22.56
C HIS A 195 31.99 10.21 22.83
N GLY A 196 33.28 10.23 22.45
CA GLY A 196 34.17 9.08 22.61
C GLY A 196 34.89 9.01 23.97
N GLY A 197 35.50 7.87 24.29
CA GLY A 197 36.53 7.83 25.32
C GLY A 197 36.87 6.47 25.93
N TRP A 198 38.05 5.94 25.58
CA TRP A 198 39.01 5.24 26.44
C TRP A 198 38.54 4.44 27.68
N GLY A 199 38.91 3.15 27.73
CA GLY A 199 39.56 2.60 28.93
C GLY A 199 38.99 1.33 29.58
N ARG A 200 39.88 0.35 29.70
CA ARG A 200 39.98 -0.80 30.65
C ARG A 200 39.18 -0.62 31.99
N THR A 201 38.76 -1.68 32.70
CA THR A 201 39.56 -2.85 33.12
C THR A 201 38.71 -3.96 33.80
N ALA A 202 39.27 -5.17 33.88
CA ALA A 202 39.00 -6.25 34.87
C ALA A 202 37.58 -6.86 34.94
N ALA A 203 37.31 -8.11 34.54
CA ALA A 203 37.87 -9.43 34.95
C ALA A 203 37.23 -10.05 36.21
N GLN A 204 36.50 -11.17 36.04
CA GLN A 204 36.62 -12.36 36.88
C GLN A 204 36.06 -13.63 36.16
N GLN A 205 36.96 -14.63 35.99
CA GLN A 205 36.79 -16.09 36.10
C GLN A 205 35.36 -16.70 36.02
N GLY A 206 35.10 -17.81 35.32
CA GLY A 206 35.95 -18.66 34.47
C GLY A 206 35.48 -20.12 34.41
N GLY A 207 35.90 -20.85 33.36
CA GLY A 207 36.00 -22.32 33.38
C GLY A 207 34.83 -23.13 32.80
N GLY A 208 35.08 -23.79 31.66
CA GLY A 208 34.23 -24.87 31.15
C GLY A 208 35.04 -26.08 30.69
N ARG A 209 34.52 -27.29 30.97
CA ARG A 209 34.77 -28.57 30.24
C ARG A 209 33.88 -29.68 30.84
N GLY A 210 33.25 -30.52 30.00
CA GLY A 210 32.43 -31.69 30.40
C GLY A 210 33.28 -32.96 30.62
N PRO A 211 32.78 -34.21 30.36
CA PRO A 211 31.46 -34.66 29.87
C PRO A 211 30.81 -35.86 30.67
N SER A 212 29.73 -36.47 30.12
CA SER A 212 28.98 -37.70 30.55
C SER A 212 29.85 -38.98 30.81
N PRO A 213 29.40 -40.09 31.50
CA PRO A 213 28.13 -40.84 31.22
C PRO A 213 27.44 -41.79 32.29
N ALA A 214 26.10 -41.94 32.17
CA ALA A 214 25.25 -43.16 32.36
C ALA A 214 25.20 -43.90 33.77
N PRO A 215 24.53 -45.07 33.96
CA PRO A 215 23.20 -45.26 34.62
C PRO A 215 23.27 -46.30 35.81
N PRO A 216 22.25 -47.14 36.27
CA PRO A 216 20.83 -47.34 35.90
C PRO A 216 19.69 -47.37 37.01
N PRO A 217 19.08 -48.47 37.57
CA PRO A 217 17.60 -48.62 37.50
C PRO A 217 16.79 -49.08 38.77
N THR A 218 15.47 -49.34 38.55
CA THR A 218 14.50 -50.22 39.30
C THR A 218 13.41 -49.56 40.20
N PRO A 219 12.26 -50.24 40.48
CA PRO A 219 10.96 -49.57 40.65
C PRO A 219 10.18 -49.88 41.94
N HIS A 220 9.09 -49.13 42.20
CA HIS A 220 7.84 -49.69 42.75
C HIS A 220 6.64 -48.75 42.52
N ASP A 221 5.50 -49.33 42.22
CA ASP A 221 4.16 -48.75 42.38
C ASP A 221 3.45 -49.55 43.49
N ASP A 222 2.62 -48.91 44.32
CA ASP A 222 1.47 -49.56 44.96
C ASP A 222 0.63 -48.60 45.84
N THR A 223 -0.62 -48.44 45.43
CA THR A 223 -1.84 -48.35 46.25
C THR A 223 -2.39 -47.02 46.83
N VAL A 224 -3.37 -46.49 46.08
CA VAL A 224 -4.77 -46.16 46.49
C VAL A 224 -5.06 -44.97 47.43
N GLY A 225 -5.77 -43.98 46.85
CA GLY A 225 -6.81 -43.19 47.51
C GLY A 225 -6.97 -41.77 46.92
N THR A 226 -8.15 -41.25 46.53
CA THR A 226 -9.52 -41.80 46.43
C THR A 226 -10.30 -41.07 45.29
N SER A 227 -11.45 -41.62 44.92
CA SER A 227 -12.34 -41.24 43.79
C SER A 227 -12.59 -39.74 43.52
N GLY A 228 -12.69 -39.37 42.24
CA GLY A 228 -12.96 -38.00 41.77
C GLY A 228 -13.53 -37.88 40.34
N VAL A 229 -14.57 -38.68 40.00
CA VAL A 229 -15.47 -38.54 38.84
C VAL A 229 -14.86 -38.65 37.42
N SER A 230 -15.44 -39.55 36.61
CA SER A 230 -15.00 -39.83 35.23
C SER A 230 -15.47 -38.82 34.18
N THR A 231 -14.60 -38.54 33.22
CA THR A 231 -15.00 -38.58 31.79
C THR A 231 -13.94 -39.32 30.99
N LEU A 232 -14.39 -40.27 30.17
CA LEU A 232 -13.55 -41.26 29.52
C LEU A 232 -13.04 -40.70 28.18
N SER A 233 -11.73 -40.48 28.03
CA SER A 233 -11.10 -40.19 26.73
C SER A 233 -9.63 -40.61 26.72
N SER A 234 -9.38 -41.86 27.10
CA SER A 234 -8.16 -42.58 26.74
C SER A 234 -8.34 -43.26 25.38
N THR A 235 -8.30 -42.48 24.30
CA THR A 235 -8.07 -43.07 22.97
C THR A 235 -6.63 -43.53 22.89
N VAL A 236 -6.39 -44.77 23.30
CA VAL A 236 -5.19 -45.53 22.94
C VAL A 236 -5.25 -45.73 21.43
N SER A 237 -4.82 -44.71 20.70
CA SER A 237 -4.73 -44.74 19.26
C SER A 237 -3.65 -45.74 18.90
N ASN A 238 -4.05 -46.86 18.32
CA ASN A 238 -3.16 -47.87 17.77
C ASN A 238 -2.52 -47.35 16.48
N GLU A 239 -1.81 -46.22 16.60
CA GLU A 239 -1.08 -45.60 15.51
C GLU A 239 0.13 -46.50 15.21
N SER A 240 0.07 -47.18 14.06
CA SER A 240 1.07 -48.20 13.72
C SER A 240 2.49 -47.63 13.82
N PRO A 241 3.49 -48.42 14.22
CA PRO A 241 4.88 -47.95 14.26
C PRO A 241 5.41 -47.57 12.86
N ALA A 242 4.72 -47.92 11.78
CA ALA A 242 4.97 -47.41 10.43
C ALA A 242 4.46 -45.97 10.25
N ALA A 243 3.24 -45.64 10.70
CA ALA A 243 2.68 -44.29 10.61
C ALA A 243 3.52 -43.26 11.40
N ARG A 244 3.91 -43.57 12.64
CA ARG A 244 4.79 -42.70 13.45
C ARG A 244 6.16 -42.46 12.79
N ARG A 245 6.69 -43.44 12.06
CA ARG A 245 7.93 -43.28 11.26
C ARG A 245 7.68 -42.41 10.03
N SER A 246 6.57 -42.60 9.33
CA SER A 246 6.18 -41.78 8.18
C SER A 246 6.11 -40.30 8.54
N ILE A 247 5.39 -39.97 9.61
CA ILE A 247 5.25 -38.58 10.12
C ILE A 247 6.62 -38.02 10.55
N SER A 248 7.47 -38.83 11.18
CA SER A 248 8.83 -38.40 11.55
C SER A 248 9.73 -38.13 10.34
N MET A 249 9.59 -38.91 9.26
CA MET A 249 10.31 -38.70 8.00
C MET A 249 9.79 -37.46 7.26
N GLU A 250 8.48 -37.25 7.24
CA GLU A 250 7.84 -36.07 6.64
C GLU A 250 8.22 -34.78 7.37
N LEU A 251 8.22 -34.79 8.71
CA LEU A 251 8.75 -33.70 9.53
C LEU A 251 10.25 -33.44 9.25
N GLY A 252 11.03 -34.49 8.99
CA GLY A 252 12.43 -34.37 8.55
C GLY A 252 12.55 -33.70 7.17
N ARG A 253 11.72 -34.09 6.20
CA ARG A 253 11.63 -33.49 4.86
C ARG A 253 11.26 -32.01 4.95
N MET A 254 10.21 -31.68 5.71
CA MET A 254 9.78 -30.30 5.93
C MET A 254 10.88 -29.46 6.53
N LYS A 255 11.58 -29.93 7.59
CA LYS A 255 12.68 -29.19 8.22
C LYS A 255 13.83 -28.90 7.24
N LEU A 256 14.16 -29.86 6.36
CA LEU A 256 15.17 -29.66 5.33
C LEU A 256 14.72 -28.63 4.28
N GLU A 257 13.47 -28.68 3.84
CA GLU A 257 12.91 -27.72 2.88
C GLU A 257 12.81 -26.31 3.50
N THR A 258 12.41 -26.18 4.77
CA THR A 258 12.43 -24.89 5.51
C THR A 258 13.86 -24.33 5.60
N ALA A 259 14.85 -25.16 5.92
CA ALA A 259 16.25 -24.73 5.95
C ALA A 259 16.73 -24.26 4.56
N ARG A 260 16.40 -25.01 3.50
CA ARG A 260 16.71 -24.66 2.11
C ARG A 260 16.05 -23.35 1.68
N LEU A 261 14.80 -23.11 2.08
CA LEU A 261 14.07 -21.88 1.77
C LEU A 261 14.62 -20.67 2.54
N LEU A 262 15.02 -20.84 3.81
CA LEU A 262 15.69 -19.79 4.58
C LEU A 262 17.06 -19.42 3.98
N GLU A 263 17.85 -20.41 3.55
CA GLU A 263 19.10 -20.17 2.84
C GLU A 263 18.87 -19.41 1.52
N GLN A 264 17.84 -19.79 0.75
CA GLN A 264 17.48 -19.06 -0.47
C GLN A 264 16.97 -17.65 -0.20
N LEU A 265 16.25 -17.40 0.90
CA LEU A 265 15.82 -16.06 1.30
C LEU A 265 17.03 -15.16 1.60
N VAL A 266 17.95 -15.64 2.44
CA VAL A 266 19.18 -14.91 2.82
C VAL A 266 20.06 -14.62 1.60
N GLU A 267 20.13 -15.54 0.63
CA GLU A 267 20.90 -15.30 -0.59
C GLU A 267 20.22 -14.28 -1.52
N ARG A 268 18.88 -14.28 -1.65
CA ARG A 268 18.16 -13.21 -2.37
C ARG A 268 18.30 -11.86 -1.67
N GLU A 269 18.32 -11.83 -0.34
CA GLU A 269 18.54 -10.61 0.45
C GLU A 269 19.92 -10.01 0.19
N ARG A 270 20.96 -10.85 0.18
CA ARG A 270 22.35 -10.45 -0.17
C ARG A 270 22.46 -9.93 -1.61
N GLU A 271 21.85 -10.64 -2.57
CA GLU A 271 21.80 -10.20 -3.96
C GLU A 271 21.12 -8.82 -4.09
N TYR A 272 20.01 -8.60 -3.37
CA TYR A 272 19.31 -7.32 -3.34
C TYR A 272 20.15 -6.20 -2.69
N GLN A 273 20.77 -6.47 -1.53
CA GLN A 273 21.67 -5.52 -0.86
C GLN A 273 22.87 -5.13 -1.75
N ALA A 274 23.45 -6.09 -2.48
CA ALA A 274 24.54 -5.83 -3.41
C ALA A 274 24.09 -4.96 -4.61
N MET A 275 22.93 -5.24 -5.20
CA MET A 275 22.36 -4.39 -6.26
C MET A 275 22.04 -2.98 -5.75
N LEU A 276 21.50 -2.85 -4.53
CA LEU A 276 21.21 -1.54 -3.94
C LEU A 276 22.49 -0.74 -3.70
N GLN A 277 23.55 -1.37 -3.18
CA GLN A 277 24.87 -0.73 -3.01
C GLN A 277 25.45 -0.27 -4.34
N GLN A 278 25.37 -1.10 -5.40
CA GLN A 278 25.82 -0.73 -6.74
C GLN A 278 25.05 0.50 -7.26
N VAL A 279 23.72 0.52 -7.16
CA VAL A 279 22.90 1.66 -7.60
C VAL A 279 23.20 2.91 -6.80
N LEU A 280 23.43 2.81 -5.48
CA LEU A 280 23.84 3.95 -4.66
C LEU A 280 25.22 4.49 -5.04
N GLU A 281 26.18 3.61 -5.35
CA GLU A 281 27.51 4.00 -5.81
C GLU A 281 27.44 4.68 -7.19
N GLU A 282 26.69 4.12 -8.15
CA GLU A 282 26.43 4.74 -9.46
C GLU A 282 25.80 6.13 -9.31
N ARG A 283 24.83 6.29 -8.38
CA ARG A 283 24.20 7.60 -8.11
C ARG A 283 25.13 8.60 -7.45
N GLU A 284 25.99 8.19 -6.53
CA GLU A 284 26.98 9.09 -5.95
C GLU A 284 28.04 9.49 -6.99
N GLN A 285 28.42 8.60 -7.90
CA GLN A 285 29.28 8.93 -9.05
C GLN A 285 28.60 9.93 -10.01
N ASP A 286 27.32 9.74 -10.36
CA ASP A 286 26.50 10.71 -11.12
C ASP A 286 26.50 12.09 -10.42
N ILE A 287 26.23 12.11 -9.12
CA ILE A 287 26.20 13.34 -8.31
C ILE A 287 27.59 14.00 -8.27
N GLN A 288 28.67 13.24 -8.17
CA GLN A 288 30.04 13.78 -8.21
C GLN A 288 30.39 14.37 -9.59
N LEU A 289 29.97 13.75 -10.69
CA LEU A 289 30.13 14.29 -12.04
C LEU A 289 29.33 15.60 -12.21
N LEU A 290 28.09 15.65 -11.72
CA LEU A 290 27.27 16.86 -11.72
C LEU A 290 27.89 17.97 -10.85
N ARG A 291 28.37 17.64 -9.64
CA ARG A 291 29.09 18.57 -8.76
C ARG A 291 30.39 19.08 -9.39
N LEU A 292 31.14 18.24 -10.12
CA LEU A 292 32.36 18.66 -10.81
C LEU A 292 32.02 19.61 -11.97
N ARG A 293 30.97 19.29 -12.75
CA ARG A 293 30.45 20.17 -13.80
C ARG A 293 29.98 21.51 -13.24
N SER A 294 29.24 21.53 -12.13
CA SER A 294 28.80 22.79 -11.48
C SER A 294 29.93 23.56 -10.79
N GLN A 295 31.06 22.92 -10.46
CA GLN A 295 32.24 23.58 -9.93
C GLN A 295 33.14 24.20 -11.02
N THR A 296 33.05 23.77 -12.29
CA THR A 296 33.83 24.38 -13.37
C THR A 296 33.57 25.89 -13.59
N PRO A 297 32.32 26.42 -13.53
CA PRO A 297 32.11 27.88 -13.55
C PRO A 297 32.56 28.59 -12.25
N GLU A 298 32.46 27.95 -11.09
CA GLU A 298 32.89 28.55 -9.81
C GLU A 298 34.43 28.70 -9.72
N ARG A 299 35.19 27.72 -10.20
CA ARG A 299 36.67 27.74 -10.14
C ARG A 299 37.30 28.84 -11.01
N LEU A 300 36.60 29.33 -12.03
CA LEU A 300 37.02 30.47 -12.86
C LEU A 300 36.78 31.82 -12.17
N LYS A 301 35.83 31.93 -11.25
CA LYS A 301 35.57 33.17 -10.48
C LYS A 301 36.68 33.49 -9.48
N HIS A 302 37.41 32.47 -9.00
CA HIS A 302 38.39 32.60 -7.92
C HIS A 302 39.81 33.03 -8.37
N LEU A 303 39.99 33.36 -9.65
CA LEU A 303 41.24 33.87 -10.25
C LEU A 303 41.23 35.40 -10.45
N VAL A 304 40.22 36.10 -9.95
CA VAL A 304 40.14 37.57 -9.97
C VAL A 304 40.21 38.08 -8.53
N ASP A 305 41.29 38.81 -8.20
CA ASP A 305 41.54 39.32 -6.85
C ASP A 305 40.45 40.29 -6.33
N PRO A 306 40.10 40.24 -5.03
CA PRO A 306 39.09 41.12 -4.44
C PRO A 306 39.67 42.49 -4.07
N VAL A 307 39.79 43.39 -5.04
CA VAL A 307 40.06 44.82 -4.81
C VAL A 307 38.98 45.69 -5.44
N GLY A 308 38.00 46.13 -4.64
CA GLY A 308 37.00 47.09 -5.11
C GLY A 308 35.71 47.11 -4.29
N ARG A 309 35.59 48.10 -3.41
CA ARG A 309 34.30 48.54 -2.84
C ARG A 309 33.26 48.72 -3.97
N PRO A 310 32.01 48.26 -3.84
CA PRO A 310 31.02 48.37 -4.91
C PRO A 310 30.73 49.84 -5.24
N SER A 311 30.95 50.21 -6.51
CA SER A 311 30.32 51.37 -7.12
C SER A 311 29.06 50.90 -7.86
N PRO A 312 27.91 51.60 -7.73
CA PRO A 312 26.71 51.24 -8.47
C PRO A 312 26.86 51.71 -9.93
N GLY A 313 27.16 50.77 -10.84
CA GLY A 313 27.36 51.11 -12.25
C GLY A 313 28.11 50.09 -13.10
N ALA A 314 28.07 48.80 -12.74
CA ALA A 314 28.49 47.71 -13.63
C ALA A 314 27.23 47.06 -14.17
N GLU A 315 26.89 47.37 -15.42
CA GLU A 315 25.81 46.73 -16.16
C GLU A 315 26.13 45.23 -16.26
N THR A 316 25.28 44.38 -15.70
CA THR A 316 25.25 42.96 -16.10
C THR A 316 25.01 42.91 -17.61
N PRO A 317 25.53 41.88 -18.33
CA PRO A 317 25.22 41.69 -19.74
C PRO A 317 23.72 41.41 -19.90
N GLN A 318 22.92 42.47 -19.99
CA GLN A 318 21.52 42.38 -20.36
C GLN A 318 21.50 41.91 -21.80
N ASP A 319 21.05 40.69 -22.06
CA ASP A 319 20.63 40.27 -23.38
C ASP A 319 19.46 41.19 -23.79
N PRO A 320 19.68 42.15 -24.72
CA PRO A 320 18.66 43.13 -25.07
C PRO A 320 17.55 42.49 -25.92
N GLU A 321 17.85 41.37 -26.58
CA GLU A 321 16.91 40.61 -27.39
C GLU A 321 16.00 39.77 -26.49
N LEU A 322 16.55 39.11 -25.47
CA LEU A 322 15.76 38.43 -24.45
C LEU A 322 14.84 39.39 -23.69
N SER A 323 15.40 40.49 -23.16
CA SER A 323 14.61 41.44 -22.37
C SER A 323 13.53 42.14 -23.19
N GLY A 324 13.82 42.50 -24.45
CA GLY A 324 12.83 42.98 -25.41
C GLY A 324 11.73 41.95 -25.70
N TRP A 325 12.11 40.72 -26.06
CA TRP A 325 11.17 39.65 -26.41
C TRP A 325 10.26 39.27 -25.22
N LEU A 326 10.79 39.20 -24.00
CA LEU A 326 9.98 38.98 -22.79
C LEU A 326 9.04 40.16 -22.51
N GLY A 327 9.50 41.39 -22.71
CA GLY A 327 8.69 42.60 -22.58
C GLY A 327 7.48 42.61 -23.53
N ASP A 328 7.69 42.29 -24.80
CA ASP A 328 6.63 42.18 -25.82
C ASP A 328 5.57 41.13 -25.46
N HIS A 329 5.97 40.06 -24.76
CA HIS A 329 5.07 39.01 -24.27
C HIS A 329 4.40 39.32 -22.92
N GLY A 330 4.64 40.52 -22.37
CA GLY A 330 4.02 41.01 -21.14
C GLY A 330 4.56 40.35 -19.88
N VAL A 331 5.86 40.03 -19.87
CA VAL A 331 6.59 39.61 -18.67
C VAL A 331 6.97 40.86 -17.86
N ASP A 332 6.79 40.79 -16.54
CA ASP A 332 7.09 41.92 -15.65
C ASP A 332 8.59 42.18 -15.54
N GLN A 333 9.01 43.44 -15.38
CA GLN A 333 10.43 43.83 -15.28
C GLN A 333 11.20 43.01 -14.22
N GLU A 334 10.61 42.80 -13.03
CA GLU A 334 11.18 41.97 -11.96
C GLU A 334 11.36 40.49 -12.37
N ALA A 335 10.55 39.98 -13.30
CA ALA A 335 10.68 38.64 -13.84
C ALA A 335 11.70 38.55 -14.99
N ILE A 336 11.85 39.62 -15.78
CA ILE A 336 12.91 39.76 -16.78
C ILE A 336 14.27 39.83 -16.08
N GLU A 337 14.40 40.64 -15.04
CA GLU A 337 15.63 40.77 -14.24
C GLU A 337 16.05 39.44 -13.62
N ARG A 338 15.11 38.65 -13.09
CA ARG A 338 15.40 37.30 -12.58
C ARG A 338 15.80 36.32 -13.68
N LEU A 339 15.18 36.39 -14.85
CA LEU A 339 15.57 35.56 -16.01
C LEU A 339 16.99 35.86 -16.48
N VAL A 340 17.36 37.14 -16.57
CA VAL A 340 18.72 37.59 -16.91
C VAL A 340 19.73 37.26 -15.79
N GLN A 341 19.33 37.33 -14.53
CA GLN A 341 20.17 36.98 -13.38
C GLN A 341 20.48 35.48 -13.29
N GLU A 342 19.57 34.62 -13.75
CA GLU A 342 19.73 33.16 -13.85
C GLU A 342 20.45 32.74 -15.16
N GLU A 343 21.09 33.70 -15.87
CA GLU A 343 21.89 33.50 -17.09
C GLU A 343 21.13 32.84 -18.27
N TYR A 344 19.80 32.89 -18.30
CA TYR A 344 19.04 32.43 -19.47
C TYR A 344 19.33 33.32 -20.69
N THR A 345 19.50 32.70 -21.85
CA THR A 345 19.51 33.40 -23.16
C THR A 345 18.14 33.33 -23.84
N LEU A 346 17.92 34.16 -24.87
CA LEU A 346 16.74 34.01 -25.73
C LEU A 346 16.66 32.61 -26.38
N ASP A 347 17.78 32.02 -26.76
CA ASP A 347 17.84 30.67 -27.33
C ASP A 347 17.36 29.61 -26.33
N ASP A 348 17.80 29.68 -25.07
CA ASP A 348 17.38 28.76 -24.02
C ASP A 348 15.87 28.81 -23.76
N ILE A 349 15.32 30.02 -23.69
CA ILE A 349 13.88 30.25 -23.49
C ILE A 349 13.07 29.69 -24.66
N LEU A 350 13.54 29.91 -25.89
CA LEU A 350 12.83 29.49 -27.10
C LEU A 350 12.97 28.00 -27.40
N HIS A 351 14.12 27.38 -27.17
CA HIS A 351 14.40 25.99 -27.57
C HIS A 351 14.45 24.99 -26.41
N ASN A 352 15.08 25.35 -25.29
CA ASN A 352 15.46 24.40 -24.24
C ASN A 352 14.44 24.33 -23.08
N VAL A 353 13.87 25.47 -22.69
CA VAL A 353 12.98 25.60 -21.52
C VAL A 353 11.67 24.81 -21.64
N THR A 354 11.27 24.18 -20.54
CA THR A 354 10.00 23.44 -20.42
C THR A 354 8.95 24.25 -19.64
N ARG A 355 7.71 23.73 -19.60
CA ARG A 355 6.62 24.35 -18.83
C ARG A 355 6.90 24.36 -17.32
N ASP A 356 7.65 23.38 -16.82
CA ASP A 356 7.90 23.22 -15.40
C ASP A 356 9.04 24.14 -14.94
N ASP A 357 10.06 24.35 -15.77
CA ASP A 357 11.10 25.37 -15.53
C ASP A 357 10.48 26.79 -15.40
N LEU A 358 9.50 27.12 -16.26
CA LEU A 358 8.74 28.37 -16.15
C LEU A 358 7.92 28.50 -14.85
N LYS A 359 7.55 27.39 -14.19
CA LYS A 359 6.90 27.44 -12.86
C LYS A 359 7.91 27.73 -11.76
N CYS A 360 9.13 27.19 -11.85
CA CYS A 360 10.21 27.46 -10.91
C CYS A 360 10.56 28.96 -10.84
N LEU A 361 10.43 29.67 -11.98
CA LEU A 361 10.60 31.13 -12.09
C LEU A 361 9.49 31.97 -11.43
N ARG A 362 8.52 31.35 -10.72
CA ARG A 362 7.45 32.03 -9.95
C ARG A 362 6.69 33.11 -10.73
N LEU A 363 6.52 32.90 -12.03
CA LEU A 363 5.80 33.84 -12.90
C LEU A 363 4.31 33.90 -12.53
N ARG A 364 3.69 35.08 -12.65
CA ARG A 364 2.23 35.23 -12.49
C ARG A 364 1.53 34.31 -13.49
N GLY A 365 0.55 33.52 -13.05
CA GLY A 365 -0.01 32.41 -13.87
C GLY A 365 -0.52 32.82 -15.26
N GLY A 366 -1.07 34.02 -15.41
CA GLY A 366 -1.48 34.58 -16.70
C GLY A 366 -0.31 34.92 -17.64
N VAL A 367 0.81 35.38 -17.08
CA VAL A 367 2.07 35.64 -17.82
C VAL A 367 2.68 34.30 -18.26
N LEU A 368 2.77 33.33 -17.34
CA LEU A 368 3.25 31.97 -17.65
C LEU A 368 2.47 31.33 -18.81
N CYS A 369 1.14 31.48 -18.83
CA CYS A 369 0.31 30.96 -19.92
C CYS A 369 0.56 31.66 -21.27
N LYS A 370 0.78 32.98 -21.28
CA LYS A 370 1.14 33.74 -22.50
C LYS A 370 2.52 33.37 -23.02
N LEU A 371 3.51 33.38 -22.13
CA LEU A 371 4.91 33.07 -22.43
C LEU A 371 5.06 31.63 -22.96
N TRP A 372 4.45 30.65 -22.28
CA TRP A 372 4.46 29.26 -22.73
C TRP A 372 3.72 29.08 -24.07
N LYS A 373 2.66 29.84 -24.34
CA LYS A 373 2.02 29.85 -25.66
C LYS A 373 2.97 30.38 -26.74
N ALA A 374 3.64 31.51 -26.49
CA ALA A 374 4.59 32.11 -27.42
C ALA A 374 5.75 31.17 -27.76
N ILE A 375 6.36 30.53 -26.75
CA ILE A 375 7.41 29.51 -26.93
C ILE A 375 6.89 28.34 -27.79
N LYS A 376 5.67 27.83 -27.51
CA LYS A 376 5.09 26.73 -28.29
C LYS A 376 4.70 27.11 -29.71
N ASP A 377 4.37 28.36 -29.97
CA ASP A 377 4.02 28.83 -31.31
C ASP A 377 5.30 29.13 -32.13
N TYR A 378 6.36 29.66 -31.50
CA TYR A 378 7.71 29.75 -32.09
C TYR A 378 8.29 28.37 -32.44
N ARG A 379 8.20 27.37 -31.54
CA ARG A 379 8.66 25.99 -31.82
C ARG A 379 7.90 25.29 -32.96
N LYS A 380 6.71 25.76 -33.36
CA LYS A 380 5.93 25.20 -34.48
C LYS A 380 6.30 25.85 -35.81
N ASN A 381 6.54 27.16 -35.81
CA ASN A 381 7.02 27.94 -36.94
C ASN A 381 8.29 28.69 -36.52
N PRO A 382 9.47 28.03 -36.47
CA PRO A 382 10.73 28.75 -36.43
C PRO A 382 10.80 29.61 -37.70
N GLY A 383 11.02 30.92 -37.51
CA GLY A 383 11.04 31.92 -38.58
C GLY A 383 12.28 31.84 -39.46
#